data_AF-A0A4R5NM87-F1
#
_entry.id   AF-A0A4R5NM87-F1
#
_cell.length_a   1.000
_cell.length_b   1.000
_cell.length_c   1.000
_cell.angle_alpha   90.00
_cell.angle_beta   90.00
_cell.angle_gamma   90.00
#
_symmetry.space_group_name_H-M   'P 1'
#
loop_
_entity.id
_entity.type
_entity.pdbx_description
1 polymer ?
#
loop_
_entity_poly.entity_id
_entity_poly.type
_entity_poly.pdbx_seq_one_letter_code
_entity_poly.pdbx_strand_id
1 'polypeptide(L)' 'MRGQLFWDGNKRTATLCANKLMIDGGAGLINVPLNLWGQWNQLISDYYHSNDMLPLKHWTYNHGIAGVTLGPKND' A
#
# COMPACT_ATOMS: atom_id res chain seq x y z
N MET A 1 -12.60 9.03 9.62
CA MET A 1 -12.88 7.76 10.32
C MET A 1 -12.44 6.62 9.42
N ARG A 2 -11.53 5.76 9.86
CA ARG A 2 -11.06 4.63 9.04
C ARG A 2 -12.13 3.54 9.08
N GLY A 3 -12.81 3.31 7.96
CA GLY A 3 -13.92 2.37 7.88
C GLY A 3 -13.43 0.93 8.07
N GLN A 4 -13.61 0.37 9.26
CA GLN A 4 -13.57 -1.08 9.48
C GLN A 4 -14.99 -1.61 9.26
N LEU A 5 -15.40 -1.69 8.00
CA LEU A 5 -16.77 -2.04 7.61
C LEU A 5 -17.10 -3.52 7.84
N PHE A 6 -16.07 -4.37 7.83
CA PHE A 6 -16.21 -5.82 7.97
C PHE A 6 -15.65 -6.30 9.31
N TRP A 7 -16.16 -7.42 9.80
CA TRP A 7 -15.66 -8.10 11.01
C TRP A 7 -14.20 -8.55 10.86
N ASP A 8 -13.83 -9.03 9.67
CA ASP A 8 -12.46 -9.34 9.27
C ASP A 8 -12.31 -9.01 7.77
N GLY A 9 -11.07 -8.94 7.28
CA GLY A 9 -10.77 -8.84 5.86
C GLY A 9 -10.63 -7.41 5.36
N ASN A 10 -10.85 -6.38 6.18
CA ASN A 10 -10.78 -4.97 5.78
C ASN A 10 -9.50 -4.62 5.00
N LYS A 11 -8.32 -5.10 5.44
CA LYS A 11 -7.05 -4.86 4.74
C LYS A 11 -7.06 -5.50 3.34
N ARG A 12 -7.49 -6.75 3.23
CA ARG A 12 -7.57 -7.49 1.95
C ARG A 12 -8.53 -6.81 0.99
N THR A 13 -9.71 -6.43 1.46
CA THR A 13 -10.72 -5.72 0.66
C THR A 13 -10.21 -4.34 0.22
N ALA A 14 -9.58 -3.58 1.12
CA ALA A 14 -9.01 -2.28 0.79
C ALA A 14 -7.90 -2.39 -0.27
N THR A 15 -7.00 -3.37 -0.13
CA THR A 15 -5.95 -3.64 -1.14
C THR A 15 -6.55 -4.06 -2.48
N LEU A 16 -7.60 -4.89 -2.48
CA LEU A 16 -8.28 -5.30 -3.71
C LEU A 16 -8.92 -4.10 -4.44
N CYS A 17 -9.63 -3.24 -3.70
CA CYS A 17 -10.24 -2.03 -4.26
C CYS A 17 -9.18 -1.07 -4.80
N ALA A 18 -8.09 -0.85 -4.04
CA ALA A 18 -6.99 0.00 -4.47
C ALA A 18 -6.34 -0.55 -5.75
N ASN A 19 -6.06 -1.86 -5.80
CA ASN A 19 -5.48 -2.50 -6.98
C ASN A 19 -6.39 -2.39 -8.20
N LYS A 20 -7.71 -2.51 -8.06
CA LYS A 20 -8.64 -2.30 -9.17
C LYS A 20 -8.49 -0.91 -9.77
N LEU A 21 -8.49 0.14 -8.93
CA LEU A 21 -8.35 1.53 -9.38
C LEU A 21 -6.98 1.79 -10.02
N MET A 22 -5.91 1.23 -9.45
CA MET A 22 -4.56 1.39 -9.99
C MET A 22 -4.41 0.71 -11.36
N ILE A 23 -4.97 -0.48 -11.52
CA ILE A 23 -4.97 -1.20 -12.80
C ILE A 23 -5.76 -0.42 -13.86
N ASP A 24 -6.96 0.07 -13.50
CA ASP A 24 -7.79 0.86 -14.41
C ASP A 24 -7.09 2.15 -14.86
N GLY A 25 -6.27 2.74 -13.98
CA GLY A 25 -5.47 3.93 -14.26
C GLY A 25 -4.09 3.66 -14.87
N GLY A 26 -3.72 2.40 -15.15
CA GLY A 26 -2.39 2.05 -15.68
C GLY A 26 -1.23 2.27 -14.71
N ALA A 27 -1.52 2.41 -13.41
CA ALA A 27 -0.55 2.67 -12.34
C ALA A 27 0.01 1.39 -11.68
N GLY A 28 -0.29 0.20 -12.25
CA GLY A 28 0.16 -1.08 -11.73
C GLY A 28 -0.71 -1.58 -10.58
N LEU A 29 -0.11 -2.29 -9.62
CA LEU A 29 -0.81 -2.80 -8.43
C LEU A 29 0.09 -2.83 -7.21
N ILE A 30 -0.52 -2.77 -6.02
CA ILE A 30 0.16 -2.98 -4.74
C ILE A 30 0.43 -4.47 -4.59
N ASN A 31 1.72 -4.82 -4.57
CA ASN A 31 2.26 -6.15 -4.32
C ASN A 31 3.52 -6.03 -3.46
N VAL A 32 3.36 -6.12 -2.14
CA VAL A 32 4.47 -6.02 -1.18
C VAL A 32 5.13 -7.40 -1.02
N PRO A 33 6.45 -7.53 -1.24
CA PRO A 33 7.19 -8.77 -1.01
C PRO A 33 7.06 -9.27 0.44
N LEU A 34 6.94 -10.59 0.63
CA LEU A 34 6.66 -11.19 1.95
C LEU A 34 7.68 -10.79 3.02
N ASN A 35 8.97 -10.70 2.66
CA ASN A 35 10.04 -10.28 3.56
C ASN A 35 9.91 -8.83 4.05
N LEU A 36 9.11 -8.00 3.39
CA LEU A 36 8.88 -6.59 3.73
C LEU A 36 7.54 -6.36 4.46
N TRP A 37 6.74 -7.40 4.67
CA TRP A 37 5.42 -7.27 5.31
C TRP A 37 5.49 -6.77 6.76
N GLY A 38 6.55 -7.10 7.50
CA GLY A 38 6.75 -6.61 8.86
C GLY A 38 6.82 -5.08 8.90
N GLN A 39 7.71 -4.51 8.07
CA GLN A 39 7.87 -3.06 7.96
C GLN A 39 6.60 -2.38 7.42
N TRP A 40 5.96 -2.97 6.41
CA TRP A 40 4.73 -2.42 5.86
C TRP A 40 3.59 -2.36 6.89
N ASN A 41 3.40 -3.42 7.68
CA ASN A 41 2.40 -3.44 8.74
C ASN A 41 2.73 -2.44 9.86
N GLN A 42 4.01 -2.26 10.19
CA GLN A 42 4.42 -1.23 11.15
C GLN A 42 4.06 0.17 10.64
N LEU A 43 4.38 0.51 9.39
CA LEU A 43 4.02 1.80 8.79
C LEU A 43 2.51 2.03 8.72
N ILE A 44 1.73 0.97 8.47
CA ILE A 44 0.27 1.03 8.57
C ILE A 44 -0.13 1.37 10.01
N SER A 45 0.44 0.68 11.01
CA SER A 45 0.19 0.94 12.44
C SER A 45 0.58 2.36 12.84
N ASP A 46 1.73 2.86 12.38
CA ASP A 46 2.21 4.21 12.67
C ASP A 46 1.26 5.25 12.07
N TYR A 47 0.87 5.06 10.80
CA TYR A 47 -0.20 5.85 10.19
C TYR A 47 -1.46 5.78 11.06
N TYR A 48 -1.81 4.61 11.59
CA TYR A 48 -2.99 4.46 12.45
C TYR A 48 -2.99 5.42 13.65
N HIS A 49 -1.83 5.66 14.26
CA HIS A 49 -1.69 6.51 15.44
C HIS A 49 -1.41 7.98 15.09
N SER A 50 -0.58 8.25 14.08
CA SER A 50 -0.13 9.60 13.72
C SER A 50 -1.10 10.35 12.81
N ASN A 51 -1.95 9.61 12.09
CA ASN A 51 -2.75 10.11 10.96
C ASN A 51 -1.91 10.66 9.78
N ASP A 52 -0.59 10.50 9.81
CA ASP A 52 0.31 10.88 8.71
C ASP A 52 0.53 9.71 7.76
N MET A 53 -0.01 9.82 6.54
CA MET A 53 0.09 8.80 5.50
C MET A 53 1.40 8.90 4.70
N LEU A 54 2.09 10.03 4.77
CA LEU A 54 3.24 10.33 3.89
C LEU A 54 4.32 9.23 3.94
N PRO A 55 4.76 8.74 5.13
CA PRO A 55 5.78 7.70 5.21
C PRO A 55 5.34 6.38 4.58
N LEU A 56 4.10 5.94 4.89
CA LEU A 56 3.52 4.72 4.35
C LEU A 56 3.40 4.79 2.82
N LYS A 57 2.95 5.93 2.29
CA LYS A 57 2.76 6.13 0.86
C LYS A 57 4.08 6.07 0.11
N HIS A 58 5.10 6.81 0.55
CA HIS A 58 6.43 6.79 -0.09
C HIS A 58 7.06 5.42 -0.04
N TRP A 59 7.01 4.75 1.12
CA TRP A 59 7.57 3.42 1.26
C TRP A 59 6.88 2.41 0.35
N THR A 60 5.55 2.45 0.29
CA THR A 60 4.74 1.54 -0.56
C THR A 60 5.01 1.79 -2.03
N TYR A 61 5.14 3.06 -2.45
CA TYR A 61 5.53 3.42 -3.81
C TYR A 61 6.89 2.85 -4.20
N ASN A 62 7.87 2.96 -3.30
CA ASN A 62 9.24 2.52 -3.56
C ASN A 62 9.39 0.99 -3.54
N HIS A 63 8.68 0.26 -2.69
CA HIS A 63 8.97 -1.17 -2.44
C HIS A 63 7.82 -2.12 -2.77
N GLY A 64 6.61 -1.59 -2.93
CA GLY A 64 5.38 -2.37 -2.92
C GLY A 64 4.52 -2.22 -4.16
N ILE A 65 4.98 -1.56 -5.23
CA ILE A 65 4.24 -1.45 -6.49
C ILE A 65 4.88 -2.36 -7.55
N ALA A 66 4.04 -3.11 -8.26
CA ALA A 66 4.43 -3.96 -9.39
C ALA A 66 3.61 -3.61 -10.64
N GLY A 67 4.13 -3.94 -11.83
CA GLY A 67 3.41 -3.78 -13.10
C GLY A 67 3.49 -2.39 -13.72
N VAL A 68 4.31 -1.48 -13.16
CA VAL A 68 4.70 -0.21 -13.79
C VAL A 68 6.21 -0.17 -13.99
N THR A 69 6.64 0.22 -15.19
CA THR A 69 8.04 0.58 -15.44
C THR A 69 8.25 2.01 -14.95
N LEU A 70 8.50 2.16 -13.66
CA LEU A 70 8.97 3.41 -13.11
C LEU A 70 10.42 3.59 -13.58
N GLY A 71 10.74 4.73 -14.22
CA GLY A 71 12.10 5.07 -14.61
C GLY A 71 13.09 4.99 -13.43
N PRO A 72 14.41 4.99 -13.70
CA PRO A 72 15.42 4.57 -12.74
C PRO A 72 15.28 5.27 -11.39
N LYS A 73 15.33 4.48 -10.31
CA LYS A 73 15.54 4.97 -8.96
C LYS A 73 16.96 5.52 -8.91
N ASN A 74 17.09 6.84 -8.83
CA ASN A 74 18.33 7.45 -8.41
C ASN A 74 18.42 7.27 -6.90
N ASP A 75 19.35 6.43 -6.47
CA ASP A 75 19.82 6.33 -5.08
C ASP A 75 20.61 7.59 -4.67
#